data_AF-A0A842XHC1-F1
#
_entry.id   AF-A0A842XHC1-F1
#
_cell.length_a   1.000
_cell.length_b   1.000
_cell.length_c   1.000
_cell.angle_alpha   90.00
_cell.angle_beta   90.00
_cell.angle_gamma   90.00
#
_symmetry.space_group_name_H-M   'P 1'
#
loop_
_entity.id
_entity.type
_entity.pdbx_description
1 polymer ?
#
loop_
_entity_poly.entity_id
_entity_poly.type
_entity_poly.pdbx_seq_one_letter_code
_entity_poly.pdbx_strand_id
1 'polypeptide(L)'
;MNADINEIAYGIFGEYFRRRRAKFDSVRENLIRARIYVPVERWLSTALFYSLIGAICVLFIYLLMKLMLSLILEVDFSSSFDLLDFMLIPAGILLAFFSVFFGFYCLPNIKAWERRGKIEAFLPYAIGYISSMASIGVIPYEIFKKLSEMEGNYGEVSMEAKQIVRDVELLGLDFITALRNLATVTASQQMRSFLQGAVTTALTGGEMGPYFINAATMYMEERRRKYGDFITMLGLFAEFYVVGLVAAPLLIMVVMSIMCFLGTASLSLLAAIVYIIIPLGSAGFIFLIDLYS
;
A
#
# COMPACT_ATOMS: atom_id res chain seq x y z
N MET A 1 -15.33 9.45 -23.11
CA MET A 1 -14.29 8.91 -24.01
C MET A 1 -13.62 7.61 -23.54
N ASN A 2 -13.63 7.26 -22.25
CA ASN A 2 -13.08 5.96 -21.78
C ASN A 2 -14.08 4.79 -21.83
N ALA A 3 -15.37 5.03 -22.04
CA ALA A 3 -16.39 3.96 -22.09
C ALA A 3 -16.24 3.12 -23.36
N ASP A 4 -16.07 3.78 -24.52
CA ASP A 4 -16.04 3.11 -25.83
C ASP A 4 -14.84 2.16 -25.99
N ILE A 5 -13.65 2.59 -25.55
CA ILE A 5 -12.43 1.76 -25.62
C ILE A 5 -12.54 0.53 -24.73
N ASN A 6 -13.09 0.68 -23.53
CA ASN A 6 -13.26 -0.42 -22.58
C ASN A 6 -14.33 -1.41 -23.04
N GLU A 7 -15.36 -0.94 -23.75
CA GLU A 7 -16.38 -1.80 -24.36
C GLU A 7 -15.83 -2.58 -25.55
N ILE A 8 -15.04 -1.95 -26.41
CA ILE A 8 -14.35 -2.61 -27.53
C ILE A 8 -13.39 -3.69 -27.00
N ALA A 9 -12.59 -3.37 -25.99
CA ALA A 9 -11.68 -4.32 -25.36
C ALA A 9 -12.43 -5.53 -24.77
N TYR A 10 -13.57 -5.29 -24.10
CA TYR A 10 -14.41 -6.35 -23.55
C TYR A 10 -15.09 -7.20 -24.64
N GLY A 11 -15.50 -6.59 -25.75
CA GLY A 11 -16.07 -7.32 -26.88
C GLY A 11 -15.09 -8.31 -27.51
N ILE A 12 -13.81 -7.91 -27.64
CA ILE A 12 -12.78 -8.73 -28.28
C ILE A 12 -12.23 -9.82 -27.34
N PHE A 13 -11.92 -9.47 -26.09
CA PHE A 13 -11.20 -10.36 -25.16
C PHE A 13 -12.06 -10.91 -24.01
N GLY A 14 -13.28 -10.41 -23.84
CA GLY A 14 -14.13 -10.76 -22.69
C GLY A 14 -14.51 -12.23 -22.65
N GLU A 15 -14.68 -12.92 -23.79
CA GLU A 15 -14.94 -14.38 -23.80
C GLU A 15 -13.76 -15.19 -23.25
N TYR A 16 -12.53 -14.80 -23.57
CA TYR A 16 -11.33 -15.50 -23.13
C TYR A 16 -11.19 -15.47 -21.60
N PHE A 17 -11.37 -14.29 -20.99
CA PHE A 17 -11.30 -14.12 -19.55
C PHE A 17 -12.51 -14.73 -18.83
N ARG A 18 -13.70 -14.69 -19.44
CA ARG A 18 -14.92 -15.29 -18.88
C ARG A 18 -14.78 -16.81 -18.74
N ARG A 19 -14.21 -17.51 -19.73
CA ARG A 19 -13.95 -18.95 -19.67
C ARG A 19 -12.90 -19.33 -18.62
N ARG A 20 -12.02 -18.40 -18.22
CA ARG A 20 -10.93 -18.61 -17.27
C ARG A 20 -11.11 -17.88 -15.94
N ARG A 21 -12.34 -17.46 -15.63
CA ARG A 21 -12.67 -16.62 -14.47
C ARG A 21 -12.09 -17.15 -13.15
N ALA A 22 -12.23 -18.45 -12.90
CA ALA A 22 -11.77 -19.09 -11.66
C ALA A 22 -10.26 -18.96 -11.41
N LYS A 23 -9.43 -18.78 -12.46
CA LYS A 23 -7.99 -18.58 -12.29
C LYS A 23 -7.63 -17.19 -11.78
N PHE A 24 -8.54 -16.23 -11.91
CA PHE A 24 -8.30 -14.81 -11.57
C PHE A 24 -9.10 -14.36 -10.34
N ASP A 25 -9.47 -15.30 -9.47
CA ASP A 25 -10.22 -15.02 -8.25
C ASP A 25 -9.45 -14.10 -7.28
N SER A 26 -8.12 -14.19 -7.24
CA SER A 26 -7.28 -13.27 -6.45
C SER A 26 -7.42 -11.81 -6.89
N VAL A 27 -7.44 -11.56 -8.21
CA VAL A 27 -7.64 -10.22 -8.78
C VAL A 27 -9.06 -9.72 -8.49
N ARG A 28 -10.05 -10.61 -8.56
CA ARG A 28 -11.43 -10.31 -8.16
C ARG A 28 -11.52 -9.80 -6.74
N GLU A 29 -10.93 -10.54 -5.80
CA GLU A 29 -10.92 -10.16 -4.40
C GLU A 29 -10.22 -8.82 -4.18
N ASN A 30 -9.09 -8.59 -4.85
CA ASN A 30 -8.36 -7.33 -4.75
C ASN A 30 -9.14 -6.15 -5.33
N LEU A 31 -9.85 -6.32 -6.45
CA LEU A 31 -10.73 -5.28 -7.01
C LEU A 31 -11.86 -4.91 -6.05
N ILE A 32 -12.49 -5.92 -5.45
CA ILE A 32 -13.55 -5.75 -4.45
C ILE A 32 -13.01 -5.02 -3.21
N ARG A 33 -11.87 -5.44 -2.67
CA ARG A 33 -11.18 -4.80 -1.53
C ARG A 33 -10.74 -3.36 -1.85
N ALA A 34 -10.34 -3.11 -3.08
CA ALA A 34 -9.95 -1.78 -3.58
C ALA A 34 -11.15 -0.88 -3.91
N ARG A 35 -12.40 -1.36 -3.79
CA ARG A 35 -13.64 -0.65 -4.15
C ARG A 35 -13.69 -0.23 -5.63
N ILE A 36 -13.09 -1.03 -6.50
CA ILE A 36 -13.18 -0.87 -7.94
C ILE A 36 -14.34 -1.76 -8.42
N TYR A 37 -15.51 -1.15 -8.65
CA TYR A 37 -16.73 -1.83 -9.08
C TYR A 37 -16.72 -2.14 -10.59
N VAL A 38 -15.69 -2.86 -11.05
CA VAL A 38 -15.55 -3.30 -12.43
C VAL A 38 -15.43 -4.82 -12.46
N PRO A 39 -16.18 -5.54 -13.31
CA PRO A 39 -16.04 -6.98 -13.43
C PRO A 39 -14.61 -7.35 -13.87
N VAL A 40 -14.07 -8.43 -13.30
CA VAL A 40 -12.68 -8.89 -13.50
C VAL A 40 -12.37 -9.09 -14.98
N GLU A 41 -13.36 -9.61 -15.72
CA GLU A 41 -13.27 -9.87 -17.14
C GLU A 41 -13.05 -8.58 -17.91
N ARG A 42 -13.76 -7.51 -17.53
CA ARG A 42 -13.60 -6.18 -18.14
C ARG A 42 -12.25 -5.57 -17.76
N TRP A 43 -11.84 -5.66 -16.50
CA TRP A 43 -10.55 -5.15 -16.04
C TRP A 43 -9.37 -5.81 -16.77
N LEU A 44 -9.35 -7.14 -16.84
CA LEU A 44 -8.28 -7.89 -17.52
C LEU A 44 -8.32 -7.70 -19.05
N SER A 45 -9.51 -7.57 -19.64
CA SER A 45 -9.63 -7.24 -21.07
C SER A 45 -9.04 -5.87 -21.38
N THR A 46 -9.29 -4.87 -20.51
CA THR A 46 -8.68 -3.55 -20.66
C THR A 46 -7.16 -3.59 -20.48
N ALA A 47 -6.66 -4.37 -19.51
CA ALA A 47 -5.21 -4.55 -19.31
C ALA A 47 -4.53 -5.18 -20.54
N LEU A 48 -5.17 -6.19 -21.14
CA LEU A 48 -4.65 -6.83 -22.34
C LEU A 48 -4.70 -5.89 -23.56
N PHE A 49 -5.76 -5.09 -23.70
CA PHE A 49 -5.87 -4.11 -24.77
C PHE A 49 -4.80 -2.99 -24.66
N TYR A 50 -4.60 -2.43 -23.47
CA TYR A 50 -3.57 -1.41 -23.25
C TYR A 50 -2.15 -1.95 -23.38
N SER A 51 -1.90 -3.22 -23.03
CA SER A 51 -0.58 -3.84 -23.24
C SER A 51 -0.29 -4.09 -24.72
N LEU A 52 -1.30 -4.42 -25.54
CA LEU A 52 -1.16 -4.47 -27.00
C LEU A 52 -0.90 -3.08 -27.60
N ILE A 53 -1.62 -2.05 -27.14
CA ILE A 53 -1.34 -0.67 -27.57
C ILE A 53 0.08 -0.26 -27.16
N GLY A 54 0.49 -0.55 -25.93
CA GLY A 54 1.84 -0.27 -25.45
C GLY A 54 2.92 -0.94 -26.30
N ALA A 55 2.73 -2.19 -26.68
CA ALA A 55 3.61 -2.91 -27.60
C ALA A 55 3.71 -2.22 -28.98
N ILE A 56 2.57 -1.82 -29.55
CA ILE A 56 2.53 -1.11 -30.84
C ILE A 56 3.20 0.27 -30.73
N CYS A 57 2.98 1.00 -29.63
CA CYS A 57 3.62 2.28 -29.39
C CYS A 57 5.14 2.14 -29.29
N VAL A 58 5.65 1.13 -28.58
CA VAL A 58 7.11 0.89 -28.47
C VAL A 58 7.70 0.52 -29.83
N LEU A 59 7.02 -0.32 -30.61
CA LEU A 59 7.42 -0.61 -31.99
C LEU A 59 7.48 0.67 -32.84
N PHE A 60 6.45 1.51 -32.75
CA PHE A 60 6.36 2.76 -33.51
C PHE A 60 7.46 3.75 -33.11
N ILE A 61 7.70 3.91 -31.80
CA ILE A 61 8.79 4.76 -31.28
C ILE A 61 10.14 4.26 -31.76
N TYR A 62 10.39 2.95 -31.70
CA TYR A 62 11.63 2.35 -32.19
C TYR A 62 11.83 2.59 -33.70
N LEU A 63 10.79 2.38 -34.52
CA LEU A 63 10.83 2.62 -35.96
C LEU A 63 11.10 4.11 -36.27
N LEU A 64 10.46 5.02 -35.55
CA LEU A 64 10.62 6.46 -35.71
C LEU A 64 12.03 6.92 -35.29
N MET A 65 12.58 6.34 -34.21
CA MET A 65 13.96 6.59 -33.79
C MET A 65 14.96 6.13 -34.86
N LYS A 66 14.76 4.93 -35.44
CA LYS A 66 15.62 4.42 -36.52
C LYS A 66 15.52 5.27 -37.78
N LEU A 67 14.32 5.74 -38.13
CA LEU A 67 14.10 6.68 -39.24
C LEU A 67 14.85 8.00 -39.04
N MET A 68 14.74 8.60 -37.85
CA MET A 68 15.46 9.83 -37.52
C MET A 68 16.98 9.64 -37.58
N LEU A 69 17.49 8.51 -37.10
CA LEU A 69 18.91 8.19 -37.16
C LEU A 69 19.42 8.05 -38.60
N SER A 70 18.65 7.39 -39.47
CA SER A 70 18.99 7.23 -40.90
C SER A 70 19.07 8.57 -41.62
N LEU A 71 18.23 9.55 -41.25
CA LEU A 71 18.20 10.88 -41.85
C LEU A 71 19.36 11.77 -41.39
N ILE A 72 19.90 11.55 -40.18
CA ILE A 72 21.00 12.35 -39.61
C ILE A 72 22.37 11.84 -40.03
N LEU A 73 22.56 10.52 -40.09
CA LEU A 73 23.86 9.89 -40.33
C LEU A 73 24.08 9.45 -41.80
N GLU A 74 23.15 9.74 -42.70
CA GLU A 74 23.16 9.28 -44.10
C GLU A 74 23.38 7.76 -44.24
N VAL A 75 22.92 7.01 -43.25
CA VAL A 75 22.94 5.54 -43.25
C VAL A 75 21.66 5.06 -43.94
N ASP A 76 21.80 4.14 -44.90
CA ASP A 76 20.65 3.58 -45.61
C ASP A 76 19.62 3.00 -44.62
N PHE A 77 18.35 3.42 -44.73
CA PHE A 77 17.25 2.84 -43.94
C PHE A 77 17.15 1.32 -44.11
N SER A 78 17.59 0.84 -45.29
CA SER A 78 17.66 -0.56 -45.70
C SER A 78 18.97 -1.26 -45.35
N SER A 79 20.01 -0.58 -44.84
CA SER A 79 21.18 -1.24 -44.27
C SER A 79 20.82 -1.79 -42.88
N SER A 80 19.99 -2.83 -42.98
CA SER A 80 19.87 -4.04 -42.20
C SER A 80 19.50 -3.86 -40.74
N PHE A 81 18.29 -4.32 -40.41
CA PHE A 81 18.02 -4.85 -39.08
C PHE A 81 19.17 -5.78 -38.68
N ASP A 82 20.06 -5.30 -37.82
CA ASP A 82 21.22 -6.04 -37.38
C ASP A 82 20.79 -7.15 -36.42
N LEU A 83 21.67 -8.11 -36.09
CA LEU A 83 21.38 -9.12 -35.07
C LEU A 83 20.93 -8.50 -33.73
N LEU A 84 21.45 -7.31 -33.41
CA LEU A 84 21.03 -6.52 -32.24
C LEU A 84 19.58 -6.04 -32.36
N ASP A 85 19.14 -5.57 -33.52
CA ASP A 85 17.75 -5.15 -33.74
C ASP A 85 16.79 -6.32 -33.65
N PHE A 86 17.19 -7.48 -34.19
CA PHE A 86 16.42 -8.72 -34.10
C PHE A 86 16.23 -9.18 -32.66
N MET A 87 17.15 -8.87 -31.75
CA MET A 87 16.98 -9.15 -30.32
C MET A 87 16.24 -8.03 -29.58
N LEU A 88 16.53 -6.76 -29.88
CA LEU A 88 16.06 -5.61 -29.11
C LEU A 88 14.58 -5.30 -29.37
N ILE A 89 14.10 -5.47 -30.60
CA ILE A 89 12.69 -5.27 -30.95
C ILE A 89 11.76 -6.23 -30.19
N PRO A 90 11.91 -7.57 -30.29
CA PRO A 90 11.04 -8.48 -29.54
C PRO A 90 11.23 -8.35 -28.04
N ALA A 91 12.45 -8.09 -27.56
CA ALA A 91 12.69 -7.85 -26.14
C ALA A 91 11.94 -6.60 -25.63
N GLY A 92 11.99 -5.49 -26.37
CA GLY A 92 11.30 -4.25 -26.04
C GLY A 92 9.77 -4.39 -26.07
N ILE A 93 9.25 -5.10 -27.07
CA ILE A 93 7.81 -5.39 -27.19
C ILE A 93 7.34 -6.26 -26.02
N LEU A 94 8.07 -7.34 -25.71
CA LEU A 94 7.74 -8.21 -24.59
C LEU A 94 7.81 -7.45 -23.26
N LEU A 95 8.87 -6.67 -23.03
CA LEU A 95 9.03 -5.89 -21.81
C LEU A 95 7.89 -4.87 -21.65
N ALA A 96 7.52 -4.15 -22.72
CA ALA A 96 6.41 -3.21 -22.71
C ALA A 96 5.06 -3.90 -22.43
N PHE A 97 4.80 -5.02 -23.11
CA PHE A 97 3.58 -5.80 -22.92
C PHE A 97 3.45 -6.31 -21.48
N PHE A 98 4.50 -6.97 -20.98
CA PHE A 98 4.51 -7.52 -19.62
C PHE A 98 4.48 -6.42 -18.56
N SER A 99 5.19 -5.31 -18.75
CA SER A 99 5.20 -4.18 -17.81
C SER A 99 3.79 -3.59 -17.63
N VAL A 100 3.12 -3.27 -18.75
CA VAL A 100 1.76 -2.69 -18.69
C VAL A 100 0.78 -3.70 -18.11
N PHE A 101 0.81 -4.96 -18.57
CA PHE A 101 -0.09 -5.99 -18.07
C PHE A 101 0.11 -6.26 -16.57
N PHE A 102 1.36 -6.39 -16.12
CA PHE A 102 1.70 -6.61 -14.72
C PHE A 102 1.36 -5.39 -13.85
N GLY A 103 1.52 -4.17 -14.39
CA GLY A 103 1.07 -2.94 -13.74
C GLY A 103 -0.43 -2.96 -13.44
N PHE A 104 -1.26 -3.27 -14.45
CA PHE A 104 -2.71 -3.42 -14.26
C PHE A 104 -3.10 -4.58 -13.35
N TYR A 105 -2.31 -5.65 -13.31
CA TYR A 105 -2.51 -6.78 -12.41
C TYR A 105 -2.23 -6.41 -10.95
N CYS A 106 -1.15 -5.67 -10.69
CA CYS A 106 -0.73 -5.27 -9.35
C CYS A 106 -1.50 -4.06 -8.80
N LEU A 107 -2.02 -3.19 -9.65
CA LEU A 107 -2.68 -1.94 -9.26
C LEU A 107 -3.85 -2.15 -8.26
N PRO A 108 -4.80 -3.10 -8.44
CA PRO A 108 -5.84 -3.35 -7.47
C PRO A 108 -5.28 -3.76 -6.09
N ASN A 109 -4.20 -4.54 -6.06
CA ASN A 109 -3.57 -4.96 -4.81
C ASN A 109 -2.93 -3.77 -4.08
N ILE A 110 -2.23 -2.89 -4.80
CA ILE A 110 -1.64 -1.67 -4.23
C ILE A 110 -2.72 -0.75 -3.65
N LYS A 111 -3.81 -0.52 -4.39
CA LYS A 111 -4.93 0.29 -3.89
C LYS A 111 -5.62 -0.35 -2.69
N ALA A 112 -5.80 -1.67 -2.69
CA ALA A 112 -6.35 -2.38 -1.53
C ALA A 112 -5.45 -2.24 -0.30
N TRP A 113 -4.13 -2.30 -0.48
CA TRP A 113 -3.14 -2.11 0.58
C TRP A 113 -3.16 -0.68 1.14
N GLU A 114 -3.22 0.34 0.28
CA GLU A 114 -3.34 1.74 0.69
C GLU A 114 -4.63 1.97 1.50
N ARG A 115 -5.77 1.47 1.01
CA ARG A 115 -7.05 1.55 1.75
C ARG A 115 -6.99 0.81 3.07
N ARG A 116 -6.36 -0.37 3.11
CA ARG A 116 -6.15 -1.12 4.36
C ARG A 116 -5.41 -0.26 5.40
N GLY A 117 -4.32 0.40 5.00
CA GLY A 117 -3.57 1.28 5.90
C GLY A 117 -4.43 2.43 6.46
N LYS A 118 -5.21 3.09 5.59
CA LYS A 118 -6.15 4.15 5.99
C LYS A 118 -7.23 3.65 6.96
N ILE A 119 -7.81 2.48 6.71
CA ILE A 119 -8.81 1.87 7.61
C ILE A 119 -8.17 1.56 8.97
N GLU A 120 -7.04 0.86 9.00
CA GLU A 120 -6.40 0.43 10.25
C GLU A 120 -5.94 1.61 11.12
N ALA A 121 -5.54 2.73 10.51
CA ALA A 121 -5.14 3.93 11.24
C ALA A 121 -6.29 4.57 12.06
N PHE A 122 -7.50 4.62 11.47
CA PHE A 122 -8.67 5.26 12.08
C PHE A 122 -9.59 4.28 12.82
N LEU A 123 -9.47 2.98 12.56
CA LEU A 123 -10.36 1.94 13.10
C LEU A 123 -10.46 1.97 14.64
N PRO A 124 -9.37 2.05 15.42
CA PRO A 124 -9.48 2.08 16.88
C PRO A 124 -10.28 3.29 17.40
N TYR A 125 -10.18 4.44 16.72
CA TYR A 125 -10.94 5.64 17.09
C TYR A 125 -12.42 5.52 16.73
N ALA A 126 -12.72 4.93 15.58
CA ALA A 126 -14.09 4.64 15.19
C ALA A 126 -14.75 3.62 16.14
N ILE A 127 -14.02 2.57 16.55
CA ILE A 127 -14.51 1.62 17.56
C ILE A 127 -14.71 2.33 18.91
N GLY A 128 -13.83 3.25 19.29
CA GLY A 128 -14.03 4.11 20.47
C GLY A 128 -15.35 4.89 20.41
N TYR A 129 -15.65 5.52 19.26
CA TYR A 129 -16.94 6.18 19.04
C TYR A 129 -18.12 5.21 19.12
N ILE A 130 -18.01 4.04 18.48
CA ILE A 130 -19.05 3.00 18.52
C ILE A 130 -19.30 2.58 19.98
N SER A 131 -18.24 2.35 20.76
CA SER A 131 -18.35 2.03 22.18
C SER A 131 -19.02 3.14 22.97
N SER A 132 -18.66 4.41 22.77
CA SER A 132 -19.28 5.52 23.50
C SER A 132 -20.78 5.60 23.23
N MET A 133 -21.19 5.43 21.98
CA MET A 133 -22.62 5.41 21.60
C MET A 133 -23.34 4.15 22.11
N ALA A 134 -22.67 3.01 22.14
CA ALA A 134 -23.20 1.78 22.68
C ALA A 134 -23.41 1.86 24.20
N SER A 135 -22.50 2.51 24.94
CA SER A 135 -22.60 2.70 26.39
C SER A 135 -23.82 3.53 26.81
N ILE A 136 -24.28 4.44 25.95
CA ILE A 136 -25.50 5.23 26.18
C ILE A 136 -26.76 4.56 25.59
N GLY A 137 -26.65 3.32 25.09
CA GLY A 137 -27.77 2.52 24.61
C GLY A 137 -28.28 2.86 23.21
N VAL A 138 -27.50 3.57 22.37
CA VAL A 138 -27.89 3.79 20.98
C VAL A 138 -27.92 2.46 20.23
N ILE A 139 -28.94 2.29 19.40
CA ILE A 139 -29.14 1.07 18.60
C ILE A 139 -27.94 0.89 17.65
N PRO A 140 -27.33 -0.31 17.55
CA PRO A 140 -26.13 -0.54 16.74
C PRO A 140 -26.21 0.01 15.31
N TYR A 141 -27.33 -0.19 14.61
CA TYR A 141 -27.51 0.33 13.27
C TYR A 141 -27.37 1.86 13.20
N GLU A 142 -27.98 2.60 14.13
CA GLU A 142 -27.91 4.07 14.16
C GLU A 142 -26.49 4.56 14.42
N ILE A 143 -25.71 3.83 15.20
CA ILE A 143 -24.29 4.14 15.43
C ILE A 143 -23.51 4.08 14.12
N PHE A 144 -23.66 3.00 13.35
CA PHE A 144 -23.00 2.85 12.04
C PHE A 144 -23.51 3.87 11.02
N LYS A 145 -24.79 4.23 11.08
CA LYS A 145 -25.36 5.30 10.26
C LYS A 145 -24.70 6.65 10.54
N LYS A 146 -24.63 7.07 11.80
CA LYS A 146 -23.93 8.31 12.18
C LYS A 146 -22.44 8.27 11.85
N LEU A 147 -21.78 7.12 12.06
CA LEU A 147 -20.37 6.93 11.70
C LEU A 147 -20.14 7.15 10.19
N SER A 148 -21.08 6.71 9.35
CA SER A 148 -20.98 6.87 7.89
C SER A 148 -21.01 8.33 7.42
N GLU A 149 -21.59 9.24 8.20
CA GLU A 149 -21.70 10.67 7.90
C GLU A 149 -20.44 11.44 8.34
N MET A 150 -19.60 10.84 9.18
CA MET A 150 -18.40 11.46 9.76
C MET A 150 -17.14 11.17 8.93
N GLU A 151 -17.21 11.30 7.61
CA GLU A 151 -16.09 11.06 6.68
C GLU A 151 -14.85 11.91 7.03
N GLY A 152 -15.05 13.15 7.49
CA GLY A 152 -13.95 14.05 7.89
C GLY A 152 -13.14 13.58 9.12
N ASN A 153 -13.75 12.79 10.01
CA ASN A 153 -13.11 12.37 11.27
C ASN A 153 -12.55 10.94 11.20
N TYR A 154 -13.21 10.04 10.46
CA TYR A 154 -12.84 8.61 10.41
C TYR A 154 -12.52 8.09 9.00
N GLY A 155 -12.54 8.96 7.98
CA GLY A 155 -12.04 8.67 6.64
C GLY A 155 -12.63 7.41 6.01
N GLU A 156 -11.75 6.48 5.62
CA GLU A 156 -12.13 5.22 4.97
C GLU A 156 -13.00 4.32 5.88
N VAL A 157 -12.95 4.46 7.20
CA VAL A 157 -13.83 3.69 8.10
C VAL A 157 -15.29 4.13 7.94
N SER A 158 -15.53 5.43 7.81
CA SER A 158 -16.86 5.99 7.50
C SER A 158 -17.35 5.50 6.14
N MET A 159 -16.45 5.41 5.16
CA MET A 159 -16.77 4.87 3.83
C MET A 159 -17.16 3.39 3.87
N GLU A 160 -16.51 2.58 4.72
CA GLU A 160 -16.91 1.19 4.96
C GLU A 160 -18.26 1.13 5.70
N ALA A 161 -18.50 2.00 6.69
CA ALA A 161 -19.79 2.10 7.38
C ALA A 161 -20.94 2.50 6.43
N LYS A 162 -20.67 3.38 5.46
CA LYS A 162 -21.61 3.78 4.40
C LYS A 162 -22.08 2.60 3.55
N GLN A 163 -21.26 1.55 3.42
CA GLN A 163 -21.66 0.32 2.73
C GLN A 163 -22.71 -0.45 3.52
N ILE A 164 -22.58 -0.51 4.85
CA ILE A 164 -23.59 -1.11 5.71
C ILE A 164 -24.90 -0.34 5.58
N VAL A 165 -24.85 1.00 5.65
CA VAL A 165 -26.05 1.84 5.50
C VAL A 165 -26.69 1.64 4.14
N ARG A 166 -25.89 1.62 3.06
CA ARG A 166 -26.39 1.36 1.70
C ARG A 166 -27.07 -0.01 1.61
N ASP A 167 -26.46 -1.04 2.17
CA ASP A 167 -26.96 -2.40 2.12
C ASP A 167 -28.27 -2.54 2.92
N VAL A 168 -28.44 -1.79 4.02
CA VAL A 168 -29.69 -1.77 4.79
C VAL A 168 -30.76 -0.89 4.14
N GLU A 169 -30.46 0.38 3.83
CA GLU A 169 -31.47 1.36 3.38
C GLU A 169 -31.84 1.22 1.90
N LEU A 170 -30.88 0.88 1.03
CA LEU A 170 -31.14 0.78 -0.41
C LEU A 170 -31.46 -0.65 -0.85
N LEU A 171 -30.79 -1.65 -0.26
CA LEU A 171 -30.99 -3.06 -0.63
C LEU A 171 -31.97 -3.80 0.27
N GLY A 172 -32.40 -3.19 1.38
CA GLY A 172 -33.36 -3.80 2.32
C GLY A 172 -32.79 -5.00 3.08
N LEU A 173 -31.46 -5.11 3.18
CA LEU A 173 -30.83 -6.21 3.90
C LEU A 173 -30.92 -6.00 5.42
N ASP A 174 -31.00 -7.09 6.16
CA ASP A 174 -30.87 -7.06 7.61
C ASP A 174 -29.46 -6.57 8.02
N PHE A 175 -29.38 -5.85 9.15
CA PHE A 175 -28.13 -5.27 9.65
C PHE A 175 -27.04 -6.31 9.91
N ILE A 176 -27.39 -7.49 10.44
CA ILE A 176 -26.42 -8.57 10.68
C ILE A 176 -25.88 -9.11 9.34
N THR A 177 -26.76 -9.20 8.34
CA THR A 177 -26.38 -9.60 6.98
C THR A 177 -25.48 -8.57 6.33
N ALA A 178 -25.76 -7.27 6.50
CA ALA A 178 -24.92 -6.19 6.00
C ALA A 178 -23.52 -6.18 6.66
N LEU A 179 -23.44 -6.38 7.97
CA LEU A 179 -22.16 -6.55 8.69
C LEU A 179 -21.35 -7.74 8.16
N ARG A 180 -22.01 -8.88 7.95
CA ARG A 180 -21.39 -10.09 7.40
C ARG A 180 -20.84 -9.84 5.99
N ASN A 181 -21.63 -9.20 5.12
CA ASN A 181 -21.21 -8.86 3.77
C ASN A 181 -19.97 -7.96 3.80
N LEU A 182 -19.99 -6.91 4.61
CA LEU A 182 -18.84 -6.02 4.76
C LEU A 182 -17.59 -6.77 5.26
N ALA A 183 -17.73 -7.67 6.23
CA ALA A 183 -16.60 -8.43 6.77
C ALA A 183 -15.90 -9.30 5.71
N THR A 184 -16.64 -9.83 4.73
CA THR A 184 -16.06 -10.61 3.63
C THR A 184 -15.30 -9.76 2.61
N VAL A 185 -15.75 -8.52 2.39
CA VAL A 185 -15.29 -7.63 1.32
C VAL A 185 -14.18 -6.68 1.78
N THR A 186 -14.14 -6.31 3.07
CA THR A 186 -13.22 -5.29 3.57
C THR A 186 -11.75 -5.68 3.39
N ALA A 187 -10.90 -4.68 3.12
CA ALA A 187 -9.46 -4.86 2.91
C ALA A 187 -8.67 -5.02 4.23
N SER A 188 -9.21 -4.52 5.35
CA SER A 188 -8.57 -4.56 6.65
C SER A 188 -8.92 -5.84 7.41
N GLN A 189 -7.89 -6.59 7.82
CA GLN A 189 -8.10 -7.78 8.64
C GLN A 189 -8.62 -7.42 10.04
N GLN A 190 -8.16 -6.30 10.59
CA GLN A 190 -8.62 -5.79 11.88
C GLN A 190 -10.10 -5.43 11.86
N MET A 191 -10.57 -4.73 10.81
CA MET A 191 -11.99 -4.39 10.65
C MET A 191 -12.83 -5.66 10.43
N ARG A 192 -12.32 -6.61 9.64
CA ARG A 192 -12.97 -7.91 9.44
C ARG A 192 -13.21 -8.63 10.77
N SER A 193 -12.18 -8.74 11.63
CA SER A 193 -12.30 -9.38 12.93
C SER A 193 -13.32 -8.69 13.83
N PHE A 194 -13.33 -7.35 13.84
CA PHE A 194 -14.31 -6.56 14.59
C PHE A 194 -15.76 -6.81 14.13
N LEU A 195 -16.00 -6.76 12.82
CA LEU A 195 -17.33 -7.01 12.26
C LEU A 195 -17.77 -8.46 12.48
N GLN A 196 -16.87 -9.42 12.33
CA GLN A 196 -17.17 -10.85 12.58
C GLN A 196 -17.50 -11.11 14.05
N GLY A 197 -16.79 -10.49 14.99
CA GLY A 197 -17.12 -10.59 16.40
C GLY A 197 -18.50 -10.00 16.73
N ALA A 198 -18.86 -8.87 16.12
CA ALA A 198 -20.20 -8.29 16.26
C ALA A 198 -21.30 -9.22 15.72
N VAL A 199 -21.10 -9.78 14.52
CA VAL A 199 -22.03 -10.75 13.91
C VAL A 199 -22.17 -12.01 14.77
N THR A 200 -21.05 -12.54 15.27
CA THR A 200 -21.04 -13.75 16.10
C THR A 200 -21.79 -13.52 17.40
N THR A 201 -21.52 -12.39 18.07
CA THR A 201 -22.21 -11.99 19.32
C THR A 201 -23.72 -11.96 19.11
N ALA A 202 -24.19 -11.32 18.04
CA ALA A 202 -25.61 -11.22 17.73
C ALA A 202 -26.25 -12.59 17.45
N LEU A 203 -25.56 -13.46 16.71
CA LEU A 203 -26.07 -14.81 16.40
C LEU A 203 -26.12 -15.73 17.62
N THR A 204 -25.24 -15.52 18.60
CA THR A 204 -25.27 -16.27 19.86
C THR A 204 -26.33 -15.74 20.84
N GLY A 205 -27.12 -14.73 20.46
CA GLY A 205 -28.11 -14.09 21.32
C GLY A 205 -27.52 -13.11 22.34
N GLY A 206 -26.25 -12.73 22.17
CA GLY A 206 -25.58 -11.75 23.02
C GLY A 206 -25.86 -10.32 22.58
N GLU A 207 -25.74 -9.38 23.53
CA GLU A 207 -25.87 -7.96 23.25
C GLU A 207 -24.60 -7.41 22.58
N MET A 208 -24.77 -6.69 21.47
CA MET A 208 -23.63 -6.08 20.76
C MET A 208 -22.98 -4.93 21.54
N GLY A 209 -23.74 -4.25 22.41
CA GLY A 209 -23.23 -3.09 23.16
C GLY A 209 -22.00 -3.43 24.01
N PRO A 210 -22.09 -4.42 24.93
CA PRO A 210 -20.95 -4.92 25.67
C PRO A 210 -19.79 -5.39 24.78
N TYR A 211 -20.08 -6.03 23.64
CA TYR A 211 -19.04 -6.41 22.68
C TYR A 211 -18.28 -5.19 22.15
N PHE A 212 -18.97 -4.13 21.74
CA PHE A 212 -18.34 -2.90 21.24
C PHE A 212 -17.48 -2.21 22.30
N ILE A 213 -17.93 -2.20 23.55
CA ILE A 213 -17.17 -1.63 24.68
C ILE A 213 -15.87 -2.42 24.91
N ASN A 214 -15.97 -3.75 24.97
CA ASN A 214 -14.79 -4.61 25.16
C ASN A 214 -13.82 -4.52 23.96
N ALA A 215 -14.36 -4.46 22.73
CA ALA A 215 -13.57 -4.29 21.53
C ALA A 215 -12.83 -2.94 21.54
N ALA A 216 -13.47 -1.84 21.95
CA ALA A 216 -12.80 -0.54 22.05
C ALA A 216 -11.60 -0.60 22.98
N THR A 217 -11.75 -1.20 24.17
CA THR A 217 -10.65 -1.38 25.13
C THR A 217 -9.53 -2.20 24.51
N MET A 218 -9.83 -3.36 23.91
CA MET A 218 -8.84 -4.25 23.32
C MET A 218 -8.04 -3.57 22.19
N TYR A 219 -8.71 -2.90 21.25
CA TYR A 219 -8.05 -2.23 20.12
C TYR A 219 -7.26 -0.99 20.56
N MET A 220 -7.72 -0.28 21.60
CA MET A 220 -6.98 0.84 22.20
C MET A 220 -5.73 0.36 22.94
N GLU A 221 -5.82 -0.74 23.68
CA GLU A 221 -4.68 -1.35 24.37
C GLU A 221 -3.64 -1.88 23.37
N GLU A 222 -4.06 -2.58 22.32
CA GLU A 222 -3.16 -3.05 21.26
C GLU A 222 -2.44 -1.86 20.59
N ARG A 223 -3.15 -0.76 20.33
CA ARG A 223 -2.55 0.45 19.79
C ARG A 223 -1.56 1.08 20.75
N ARG A 224 -1.89 1.20 22.04
CA ARG A 224 -0.97 1.72 23.08
C ARG A 224 0.28 0.86 23.18
N ARG A 225 0.15 -0.47 23.10
CA ARG A 225 1.27 -1.40 23.07
C ARG A 225 2.18 -1.16 21.86
N LYS A 226 1.62 -1.06 20.66
CA LYS A 226 2.40 -0.76 19.44
C LYS A 226 3.17 0.56 19.54
N TYR A 227 2.54 1.61 20.09
CA TYR A 227 3.24 2.87 20.35
C TYR A 227 4.32 2.75 21.44
N GLY A 228 4.05 1.99 22.49
CA GLY A 228 5.04 1.68 23.52
C GLY A 228 6.26 0.98 22.94
N ASP A 229 6.05 -0.07 22.15
CA ASP A 229 7.10 -0.82 21.46
C ASP A 229 7.90 0.10 20.52
N PHE A 230 7.23 1.01 19.80
CA PHE A 230 7.88 2.01 18.95
C PHE A 230 8.74 3.01 19.75
N ILE A 231 8.25 3.51 20.87
CA ILE A 231 9.03 4.40 21.76
C ILE A 231 10.23 3.65 22.36
N THR A 232 10.06 2.39 22.77
CA THR A 232 11.16 1.55 23.24
C THR A 232 12.22 1.36 22.15
N MET A 233 11.81 1.13 20.90
CA MET A 233 12.72 1.04 19.77
C MET A 233 13.50 2.36 19.53
N LEU A 234 12.81 3.51 19.57
CA LEU A 234 13.46 4.82 19.48
C LEU A 234 14.44 5.06 20.63
N GLY A 235 14.11 4.59 21.85
CA GLY A 235 15.00 4.63 23.00
C GLY A 235 16.28 3.83 22.78
N LEU A 236 16.18 2.61 22.24
CA LEU A 236 17.35 1.79 21.89
C LEU A 236 18.22 2.45 20.81
N PHE A 237 17.60 3.06 19.79
CA PHE A 237 18.33 3.83 18.80
C PHE A 237 19.05 5.03 19.43
N ALA A 238 18.39 5.78 20.30
CA ALA A 238 19.02 6.90 21.01
C ALA A 238 20.21 6.45 21.87
N GLU A 239 20.11 5.30 22.55
CA GLU A 239 21.21 4.71 23.32
C GLU A 239 22.41 4.37 22.41
N PHE A 240 22.17 3.67 21.29
CA PHE A 240 23.23 3.35 20.34
C PHE A 240 23.87 4.60 19.72
N TYR A 241 23.09 5.64 19.47
CA TYR A 241 23.61 6.92 18.99
C TYR A 241 24.56 7.57 20.01
N VAL A 242 24.13 7.67 21.27
CA VAL A 242 24.94 8.30 22.33
C VAL A 242 26.20 7.48 22.62
N VAL A 243 26.10 6.16 22.73
CA VAL A 243 27.27 5.32 23.04
C VAL A 243 28.21 5.21 21.84
N GLY A 244 27.67 4.92 20.66
CA GLY A 244 28.43 4.59 19.46
C GLY A 244 29.00 5.81 18.71
N LEU A 245 28.22 6.89 18.58
CA LEU A 245 28.61 8.06 17.78
C LEU A 245 29.03 9.27 18.61
N VAL A 246 28.65 9.34 19.89
CA VAL A 246 29.07 10.45 20.77
C VAL A 246 30.18 10.02 21.72
N ALA A 247 29.92 9.04 22.60
CA ALA A 247 30.84 8.66 23.67
C ALA A 247 32.11 7.97 23.14
N ALA A 248 31.98 6.98 22.24
CA ALA A 248 33.14 6.26 21.71
C ALA A 248 34.09 7.17 20.90
N PRO A 249 33.62 8.03 19.97
CA PRO A 249 34.50 8.97 19.28
C PRO A 249 35.11 10.00 20.22
N LEU A 250 34.38 10.47 21.25
CA LEU A 250 34.93 11.40 22.24
C LEU A 250 36.10 10.77 23.01
N LEU A 251 35.97 9.51 23.44
CA LEU A 251 37.06 8.78 24.09
C LEU A 251 38.28 8.68 23.15
N ILE A 252 38.06 8.27 21.89
CA ILE A 252 39.12 8.19 20.87
C ILE A 252 39.76 9.56 20.67
N MET A 253 38.99 10.64 20.60
CA MET A 253 39.50 12.00 20.44
C MET A 253 40.41 12.39 21.61
N VAL A 254 40.03 12.10 22.85
CA VAL A 254 40.84 12.44 24.04
C VAL A 254 42.17 11.68 24.02
N VAL A 255 42.13 10.35 23.80
CA VAL A 255 43.35 9.52 23.75
C VAL A 255 44.28 9.95 22.61
N MET A 256 43.71 10.15 21.41
CA MET A 256 44.47 10.55 20.22
C MET A 256 45.06 11.96 20.39
N SER A 257 44.35 12.88 21.04
CA SER A 257 44.87 14.22 21.35
C SER A 257 46.10 14.15 22.26
N ILE A 258 46.09 13.27 23.28
CA ILE A 258 47.25 13.08 24.16
C ILE A 258 48.42 12.46 23.39
N MET A 259 48.18 11.44 22.55
CA MET A 259 49.24 10.82 21.73
C MET A 259 49.83 11.80 20.72
N CYS A 260 49.00 12.68 20.13
CA CYS A 260 49.45 13.71 19.21
C CYS A 260 50.34 14.74 19.92
N PHE A 261 50.02 15.09 21.18
CA PHE A 261 50.85 15.95 22.02
C PHE A 261 52.20 15.31 22.38
N LEU A 262 52.22 14.00 22.62
CA LEU A 262 53.44 13.22 22.86
C LEU A 262 54.25 12.93 21.58
N GLY A 263 53.78 13.38 20.41
CA GLY A 263 54.44 13.19 19.11
C GLY A 263 54.34 11.76 18.54
N THR A 264 53.47 10.91 19.10
CA THR A 264 53.34 9.49 18.74
C THR A 264 52.20 9.19 17.78
N ALA A 265 51.22 10.08 17.68
CA ALA A 265 50.10 9.97 16.73
C ALA A 265 50.10 11.12 15.72
N SER A 266 49.59 10.88 14.52
CA SER A 266 49.49 11.88 13.46
C SER A 266 48.23 12.74 13.61
N LEU A 267 48.42 14.06 13.49
CA LEU A 267 47.32 15.03 13.49
C LEU A 267 46.31 14.77 12.35
N SER A 268 46.79 14.23 11.22
CA SER A 268 45.96 13.85 10.07
C SER A 268 44.97 12.72 10.39
N LEU A 269 45.34 11.74 11.23
CA LEU A 269 44.46 10.65 11.62
C LEU A 269 43.34 11.14 12.55
N LEU A 270 43.68 12.03 13.50
CA LEU A 270 42.68 12.67 14.36
C LEU A 270 41.70 13.51 13.52
N ALA A 271 42.20 14.31 12.57
CA ALA A 271 41.37 15.11 11.68
C ALA A 271 40.44 14.23 10.81
N ALA A 272 40.91 13.10 10.31
CA ALA A 272 40.08 12.17 9.53
C ALA A 272 38.93 11.59 10.37
N ILE A 273 39.17 11.22 11.63
CA ILE A 273 38.12 10.70 12.52
C ILE A 273 37.03 11.77 12.75
N VAL A 274 37.43 13.00 13.06
CA VAL A 274 36.49 14.09 13.37
C VAL A 274 35.71 14.56 12.14
N TYR A 275 36.39 14.76 11.01
CA TYR A 275 35.77 15.36 9.82
C TYR A 275 35.16 14.35 8.85
N ILE A 276 35.49 13.05 8.97
CA ILE A 276 34.98 12.02 8.06
C ILE A 276 34.16 10.99 8.82
N ILE A 277 34.71 10.33 9.84
CA ILE A 277 34.06 9.19 10.48
C ILE A 277 32.79 9.62 11.24
N ILE A 278 32.84 10.70 12.03
CA ILE A 278 31.68 11.17 12.79
C ILE A 278 30.55 11.63 11.85
N PRO A 279 30.77 12.52 10.86
CA PRO A 279 29.70 12.94 9.94
C PRO A 279 29.12 11.79 9.14
N LEU A 280 29.96 10.85 8.68
CA LEU A 280 29.51 9.69 7.91
C LEU A 280 28.70 8.71 8.78
N GLY A 281 29.13 8.50 10.02
CA GLY A 281 28.38 7.71 11.01
C GLY A 281 27.02 8.33 11.33
N SER A 282 26.96 9.64 11.54
CA SER A 282 25.71 10.37 11.79
C SER A 282 24.77 10.35 10.58
N ALA A 283 25.29 10.51 9.36
CA ALA A 283 24.50 10.41 8.13
C ALA A 283 23.93 8.99 7.94
N GLY A 284 24.75 7.96 8.20
CA GLY A 284 24.29 6.57 8.16
C GLY A 284 23.21 6.27 9.20
N PHE A 285 23.30 6.88 10.38
CA PHE A 285 22.30 6.73 11.44
C PHE A 285 20.96 7.39 11.10
N ILE A 286 20.99 8.59 10.50
CA ILE A 286 19.77 9.25 10.00
C ILE A 286 19.06 8.36 8.98
N PHE A 287 19.81 7.81 8.01
CA PHE A 287 19.25 6.91 7.00
C PHE A 287 18.62 5.64 7.60
N LEU A 288 19.22 5.10 8.67
CA LEU A 288 18.68 3.93 9.37
C LEU A 288 17.33 4.24 10.01
N ILE A 289 17.20 5.40 10.67
CA ILE A 289 15.92 5.83 11.28
C ILE A 289 14.85 5.99 10.20
N ASP A 290 15.17 6.65 9.09
CA ASP A 290 14.21 6.86 7.99
C ASP A 290 13.71 5.56 7.38
N LEU A 291 14.54 4.50 7.35
CA LEU A 291 14.13 3.18 6.85
C LEU A 291 13.13 2.47 7.77
N TYR A 292 13.17 2.76 9.07
CA TYR A 292 12.33 2.13 10.09
C TYR A 292 11.13 2.99 10.52
N SER A 293 11.10 4.27 10.13
CA SER A 293 9.96 5.17 10.29
C SER A 293 8.86 4.88 9.26
#